data_AF-A0A962XEP7-F1
#
_entry.id   AF-A0A962XEP7-F1
#
_cell.length_a   1.000
_cell.length_b   1.000
_cell.length_c   1.000
_cell.angle_alpha   90.00
_cell.angle_beta   90.00
_cell.angle_gamma   90.00
#
_symmetry.space_group_name_H-M   'P 1'
#
loop_
_entity.id
_entity.type
_entity.pdbx_description
1 polymer ?
#
loop_
_entity_poly.entity_id
_entity_poly.type
_entity_poly.pdbx_seq_one_letter_code
_entity_poly.pdbx_strand_id
1 'polypeptide(L)'
;MTDLVERARLYATEAHARINQRRKYSNQPYDVHLRSVAALVAEVSDDDEMIAAAWLHDTVEDTPATFRDVELAFGRPVAALVAELTDVSKPSDGNRAARKAIDRAHLARASDRAKTVKLADLIDNCRDICRHDPRFARVFLAEMEALLRVLDGGDTTLMRRAHKAWNQCRERLESQAHDADEPVSDEPAWLGGDTSNGSHAHALRQFMRAFTARDIAEPIASFDTDTAALKAREIMASNGWIVAGLRRAGRIDGYVRREDLSDGVCGDHHRAFSRGQIVTADASLSEVIFVLTRYTGCYVDIIGDVAGVILRDHVQKPIVRMWLFGMITIIEMSVTRRLAEVYPDDRWRDQLSPGRLEKAEALFAERGRRGTPQKLVDCLQLSDKIQILIKDDAQLAWMGFDSRRVAKAVAKEFESLRNNLAHAQDIVATDWPQIARMTQRIEALLGGADE
;
A
#
# COMPACT_ATOMS: atom_id res chain seq x y z
N MET A 1 -6.34 18.46 -30.35
CA MET A 1 -6.41 17.05 -29.93
C MET A 1 -7.10 16.29 -31.02
N THR A 2 -6.45 15.25 -31.52
CA THR A 2 -7.03 14.33 -32.50
C THR A 2 -7.98 13.34 -31.82
N ASP A 3 -8.75 12.59 -32.62
CA ASP A 3 -9.70 11.60 -32.12
C ASP A 3 -9.04 10.57 -31.19
N LEU A 4 -7.82 10.13 -31.52
CA LEU A 4 -7.07 9.15 -30.74
C LEU A 4 -6.77 9.63 -29.31
N VAL A 5 -6.26 10.86 -29.18
CA VAL A 5 -5.87 11.44 -27.89
C VAL A 5 -7.10 11.69 -27.01
N GLU A 6 -8.20 12.17 -27.59
CA GLU A 6 -9.44 12.40 -26.82
C GLU A 6 -10.04 11.08 -26.33
N ARG A 7 -10.02 10.02 -27.15
CA ARG A 7 -10.47 8.69 -26.73
C ARG A 7 -9.59 8.11 -25.63
N ALA A 8 -8.27 8.25 -25.73
CA ALA A 8 -7.34 7.80 -24.69
C ALA A 8 -7.57 8.56 -23.36
N ARG A 9 -7.78 9.88 -23.43
CA ARG A 9 -8.12 10.72 -22.28
C ARG A 9 -9.39 10.24 -21.59
N LEU A 10 -10.47 10.04 -22.34
CA LEU A 10 -11.76 9.59 -21.79
C LEU A 10 -11.63 8.21 -21.15
N TYR A 11 -11.01 7.25 -21.86
CA TYR A 11 -10.81 5.90 -21.36
C TYR A 11 -10.03 5.86 -20.06
N ALA A 12 -8.87 6.53 -19.99
CA ALA A 12 -8.05 6.54 -18.78
C ALA A 12 -8.79 7.23 -17.63
N THR A 13 -9.41 8.39 -17.89
CA THR A 13 -10.19 9.12 -16.87
C THR A 13 -11.29 8.25 -16.27
N GLU A 14 -12.03 7.52 -17.11
CA GLU A 14 -13.06 6.59 -16.65
C GLU A 14 -12.49 5.39 -15.91
N ALA A 15 -11.42 4.77 -16.41
CA ALA A 15 -10.80 3.59 -15.79
C ALA A 15 -10.33 3.89 -14.36
N HIS A 16 -9.61 5.01 -14.18
CA HIS A 16 -9.14 5.45 -12.86
C HIS A 16 -10.29 5.96 -11.96
N ALA A 17 -11.35 6.55 -12.54
CA ALA A 17 -12.54 6.96 -11.78
C ALA A 17 -13.36 5.77 -11.25
N ARG A 18 -13.48 4.67 -12.02
CA ARG A 18 -14.21 3.45 -11.61
C ARG A 18 -13.65 2.82 -10.34
N ILE A 19 -12.34 2.92 -10.14
CA ILE A 19 -11.66 2.45 -8.93
C ILE A 19 -11.48 3.56 -7.86
N ASN A 20 -12.04 4.76 -8.12
CA ASN A 20 -11.91 5.95 -7.27
C ASN A 20 -10.44 6.26 -6.90
N GLN A 21 -9.53 6.12 -7.86
CA GLN A 21 -8.11 6.42 -7.65
C GLN A 21 -7.89 7.92 -7.45
N ARG A 22 -7.04 8.25 -6.48
CA ARG A 22 -6.74 9.63 -6.08
C ARG A 22 -5.25 9.81 -5.87
N ARG A 23 -4.78 11.04 -6.05
CA ARG A 23 -3.40 11.43 -5.71
C ARG A 23 -3.17 11.24 -4.22
N LYS A 24 -2.05 10.58 -3.89
CA LYS A 24 -1.68 10.20 -2.51
C LYS A 24 -1.70 11.39 -1.53
N TYR A 25 -1.24 12.56 -1.95
CA TYR A 25 -1.04 13.71 -1.06
C TYR A 25 -2.15 14.76 -1.13
N SER A 26 -2.67 15.03 -2.32
CA SER A 26 -3.69 16.08 -2.53
C SER A 26 -5.13 15.57 -2.49
N ASN A 27 -5.34 14.24 -2.52
CA ASN A 27 -6.65 13.59 -2.63
C ASN A 27 -7.47 14.01 -3.86
N GLN A 28 -6.83 14.68 -4.83
CA GLN A 28 -7.43 15.03 -6.10
C GLN A 28 -7.66 13.76 -6.93
N PRO A 29 -8.66 13.75 -7.84
CA PRO A 29 -8.84 12.61 -8.73
C PRO A 29 -7.59 12.39 -9.59
N TYR A 30 -7.32 11.13 -9.95
CA TYR A 30 -6.07 10.77 -10.61
C TYR A 30 -5.92 11.39 -12.02
N ASP A 31 -7.02 11.82 -12.65
CA ASP A 31 -7.00 12.51 -13.95
C ASP A 31 -6.10 13.75 -13.99
N VAL A 32 -5.87 14.39 -12.84
CA VAL A 32 -4.94 15.52 -12.72
C VAL A 32 -3.50 15.11 -13.05
N HIS A 33 -3.07 13.91 -12.63
CA HIS A 33 -1.76 13.34 -13.00
C HIS A 33 -1.68 13.09 -14.50
N LEU A 34 -2.63 12.31 -15.01
CA LEU A 34 -2.66 11.90 -16.42
C LEU A 34 -2.64 13.12 -17.36
N ARG A 35 -3.41 14.15 -17.00
CA ARG A 35 -3.45 15.42 -17.74
C ARG A 35 -2.10 16.14 -17.72
N SER A 36 -1.44 16.18 -16.57
CA SER A 36 -0.14 16.84 -16.42
C SER A 36 0.93 16.13 -17.26
N VAL A 37 0.99 14.79 -17.20
CA VAL A 37 1.92 13.98 -17.97
C VAL A 37 1.67 14.13 -19.47
N ALA A 38 0.43 14.00 -19.92
CA ALA A 38 0.09 14.16 -21.34
C ALA A 38 0.36 15.58 -21.86
N ALA A 39 0.15 16.62 -21.04
CA ALA A 39 0.47 18.00 -21.40
C ALA A 39 1.98 18.20 -21.57
N LEU A 40 2.80 17.66 -20.65
CA LEU A 40 4.26 17.72 -20.75
C LEU A 40 4.79 17.03 -22.02
N VAL A 41 4.18 15.90 -22.40
CA VAL A 41 4.52 15.17 -23.63
C VAL A 41 4.12 15.97 -24.88
N ALA A 42 2.92 16.56 -24.88
CA ALA A 42 2.42 17.38 -25.98
C ALA A 42 3.20 18.70 -26.18
N GLU A 43 3.96 19.15 -25.18
CA GLU A 43 4.86 20.30 -25.33
C GLU A 43 6.11 20.00 -26.18
N VAL A 44 6.50 18.72 -26.29
CA VAL A 44 7.75 18.31 -26.94
C VAL A 44 7.56 17.37 -28.13
N SER A 45 6.31 16.97 -28.41
CA SER A 45 5.97 16.07 -29.50
C SER A 45 4.55 16.32 -30.01
N ASP A 46 4.36 16.17 -31.32
CA ASP A 46 3.06 16.15 -32.01
C ASP A 46 2.59 14.71 -32.33
N ASP A 47 3.30 13.70 -31.82
CA ASP A 47 2.97 12.29 -31.97
C ASP A 47 1.76 11.90 -31.11
N ASP A 48 0.60 11.78 -31.76
CA ASP A 48 -0.67 11.42 -31.12
C ASP A 48 -0.63 10.08 -30.37
N GLU A 49 0.11 9.08 -30.86
CA GLU A 49 0.22 7.78 -30.19
C GLU A 49 1.04 7.91 -28.90
N MET A 50 2.07 8.77 -28.89
CA MET A 50 2.87 9.06 -27.70
C MET A 50 2.06 9.85 -26.66
N ILE A 51 1.26 10.82 -27.10
CA ILE A 51 0.36 11.59 -26.21
C ILE A 51 -0.76 10.69 -25.68
N ALA A 52 -1.30 9.78 -26.51
CA ALA A 52 -2.27 8.78 -26.07
C ALA A 52 -1.65 7.80 -25.04
N ALA A 53 -0.43 7.32 -25.27
CA ALA A 53 0.29 6.50 -24.31
C ALA A 53 0.55 7.25 -22.99
N ALA A 54 0.82 8.55 -23.03
CA ALA A 54 0.96 9.38 -21.83
C ALA A 54 -0.33 9.45 -20.99
N TRP A 55 -1.51 9.46 -21.62
CA TRP A 55 -2.79 9.32 -20.90
C TRP A 55 -2.99 7.93 -20.30
N LEU A 56 -2.46 6.88 -20.94
CA LEU A 56 -2.73 5.49 -20.63
C LEU A 56 -1.64 4.80 -19.80
N HIS A 57 -0.53 5.48 -19.49
CA HIS A 57 0.70 4.86 -18.98
C HIS A 57 0.49 4.05 -17.69
N ASP A 58 -0.37 4.52 -16.78
CA ASP A 58 -0.71 3.85 -15.52
C ASP A 58 -1.94 2.94 -15.64
N THR A 59 -2.63 2.94 -16.78
CA THR A 59 -3.96 2.31 -16.89
C THR A 59 -3.89 0.79 -16.71
N VAL A 60 -2.87 0.13 -17.26
CA VAL A 60 -2.69 -1.32 -17.09
C VAL A 60 -2.10 -1.68 -15.72
N GLU A 61 -1.35 -0.76 -15.11
CA GLU A 61 -0.72 -0.99 -13.81
C GLU A 61 -1.73 -0.86 -12.66
N ASP A 62 -2.56 0.18 -12.69
CA ASP A 62 -3.40 0.56 -11.56
C ASP A 62 -4.86 0.14 -11.71
N THR A 63 -5.32 -0.17 -12.92
CA THR A 63 -6.74 -0.49 -13.20
C THR A 63 -6.91 -1.92 -13.71
N PRO A 64 -8.14 -2.47 -13.72
CA PRO A 64 -8.40 -3.80 -14.30
C PRO A 64 -8.20 -3.89 -15.83
N ALA A 65 -7.85 -2.81 -16.51
CA ALA A 65 -7.60 -2.80 -17.94
C ALA A 65 -6.37 -3.65 -18.30
N THR A 66 -6.42 -4.34 -19.44
CA THR A 66 -5.34 -5.19 -19.93
C THR A 66 -4.67 -4.58 -21.16
N PHE A 67 -3.45 -5.02 -21.49
CA PHE A 67 -2.79 -4.63 -22.76
C PHE A 67 -3.66 -4.97 -23.99
N ARG A 68 -4.46 -6.03 -23.92
CA ARG A 68 -5.39 -6.40 -24.99
C ARG A 68 -6.52 -5.38 -25.11
N ASP A 69 -7.05 -4.87 -24.00
CA ASP A 69 -8.06 -3.81 -24.03
C ASP A 69 -7.51 -2.54 -24.67
N VAL A 70 -6.27 -2.18 -24.32
CA VAL A 70 -5.55 -1.03 -24.91
C VAL A 70 -5.31 -1.25 -26.41
N GLU A 71 -4.87 -2.43 -26.83
CA GLU A 71 -4.64 -2.75 -28.24
C GLU A 71 -5.94 -2.72 -29.05
N LEU A 72 -7.03 -3.28 -28.54
CA LEU A 72 -8.34 -3.25 -29.20
C LEU A 72 -8.89 -1.82 -29.30
N ALA A 73 -8.66 -0.99 -28.28
CA ALA A 73 -9.19 0.36 -28.22
C ALA A 73 -8.34 1.40 -28.95
N PHE A 74 -7.01 1.23 -29.06
CA PHE A 74 -6.10 2.29 -29.54
C PHE A 74 -5.08 1.79 -30.57
N GLY A 75 -5.06 0.50 -30.85
CA GLY A 75 -4.13 -0.12 -31.79
C GLY A 75 -2.81 -0.55 -31.14
N ARG A 76 -2.11 -1.41 -31.88
CA ARG A 76 -0.85 -2.03 -31.45
C ARG A 76 0.28 -1.04 -31.10
N PRO A 77 0.48 0.08 -31.83
CA PRO A 77 1.54 1.03 -31.49
C PRO A 77 1.38 1.64 -30.09
N VAL A 78 0.16 2.05 -29.71
CA VAL A 78 -0.12 2.60 -28.38
C VAL A 78 0.03 1.52 -27.30
N ALA A 79 -0.48 0.32 -27.53
CA ALA A 79 -0.34 -0.79 -26.58
C ALA A 79 1.14 -1.17 -26.34
N ALA A 80 1.98 -1.11 -27.37
CA ALA A 80 3.42 -1.34 -27.24
C ALA A 80 4.09 -0.28 -26.35
N LEU A 81 3.78 1.01 -26.56
CA LEU A 81 4.30 2.08 -25.70
C LEU A 81 3.85 1.92 -24.24
N VAL A 82 2.58 1.58 -24.00
CA VAL A 82 2.07 1.34 -22.64
C VAL A 82 2.80 0.16 -22.00
N ALA A 83 3.04 -0.94 -22.73
CA ALA A 83 3.80 -2.08 -22.22
C ALA A 83 5.27 -1.77 -21.90
N GLU A 84 5.89 -0.87 -22.66
CA GLU A 84 7.24 -0.36 -22.35
C GLU A 84 7.28 0.51 -21.08
N LEU A 85 6.16 1.17 -20.76
CA LEU A 85 6.04 2.07 -19.62
C LEU A 85 5.62 1.40 -18.30
N THR A 86 4.95 0.25 -18.39
CA THR A 86 4.49 -0.52 -17.22
C THR A 86 5.63 -1.25 -16.51
N ASP A 87 5.68 -1.17 -15.18
CA ASP A 87 6.65 -1.92 -14.36
C ASP A 87 6.52 -3.44 -14.60
N VAL A 88 7.66 -4.14 -14.75
CA VAL A 88 7.69 -5.59 -15.06
C VAL A 88 8.08 -6.45 -13.87
N SER A 89 8.67 -5.83 -12.84
CA SER A 89 9.07 -6.49 -11.61
C SER A 89 7.87 -7.05 -10.85
N LYS A 90 8.12 -8.13 -10.12
CA LYS A 90 7.15 -8.80 -9.27
C LYS A 90 7.53 -8.60 -7.80
N PRO A 91 6.56 -8.63 -6.87
CA PRO A 91 6.86 -8.66 -5.44
C PRO A 91 7.86 -9.76 -5.06
N SER A 92 7.82 -10.90 -5.76
CA SER A 92 8.74 -12.05 -5.58
C SER A 92 10.18 -11.79 -6.00
N ASP A 93 10.46 -10.72 -6.76
CA ASP A 93 11.80 -10.47 -7.32
C ASP A 93 12.77 -9.84 -6.30
N GLY A 94 12.48 -10.01 -5.00
CA GLY A 94 13.31 -9.55 -3.89
C GLY A 94 12.86 -8.21 -3.33
N ASN A 95 13.77 -7.53 -2.62
CA ASN A 95 13.50 -6.26 -1.96
C ASN A 95 13.22 -5.12 -2.97
N ARG A 96 12.80 -3.95 -2.49
CA ARG A 96 12.46 -2.78 -3.33
C ARG A 96 13.59 -2.40 -4.29
N ALA A 97 14.84 -2.45 -3.84
CA ALA A 97 16.01 -2.14 -4.66
C ALA A 97 16.17 -3.13 -5.83
N ALA A 98 15.99 -4.43 -5.59
CA ALA A 98 16.03 -5.47 -6.62
C ALA A 98 14.90 -5.27 -7.65
N ARG A 99 13.67 -5.01 -7.20
CA ARG A 99 12.53 -4.74 -8.08
C ARG A 99 12.74 -3.50 -8.95
N LYS A 100 13.16 -2.39 -8.35
CA LYS A 100 13.47 -1.17 -9.11
C LYS A 100 14.69 -1.31 -10.01
N ALA A 101 15.61 -2.24 -9.75
CA ALA A 101 16.67 -2.57 -10.69
C ALA A 101 16.14 -3.30 -11.94
N ILE A 102 15.18 -4.21 -11.76
CA ILE A 102 14.51 -4.91 -12.87
C ILE A 102 13.71 -3.92 -13.73
N ASP A 103 12.89 -3.07 -13.12
CA ASP A 103 12.09 -2.07 -13.85
C ASP A 103 12.98 -1.06 -14.58
N ARG A 104 14.08 -0.65 -13.96
CA ARG A 104 15.09 0.19 -14.62
C ARG A 104 15.73 -0.52 -15.82
N ALA A 105 16.03 -1.81 -15.71
CA ALA A 105 16.60 -2.58 -16.83
C ALA A 105 15.61 -2.76 -17.98
N HIS A 106 14.31 -2.83 -17.68
CA HIS A 106 13.23 -2.81 -18.68
C HIS A 106 13.17 -1.45 -19.39
N LEU A 107 13.07 -0.36 -18.64
CA LEU A 107 13.04 1.00 -19.19
C LEU A 107 14.30 1.38 -19.97
N ALA A 108 15.46 0.85 -19.59
CA ALA A 108 16.71 1.05 -20.33
C ALA A 108 16.62 0.57 -21.79
N ARG A 109 15.82 -0.47 -22.04
CA ARG A 109 15.58 -1.08 -23.36
C ARG A 109 14.35 -0.52 -24.07
N ALA A 110 13.58 0.34 -23.41
CA ALA A 110 12.40 0.96 -23.98
C ALA A 110 12.77 1.93 -25.11
N SER A 111 11.82 2.21 -25.99
CA SER A 111 11.96 3.17 -27.07
C SER A 111 12.14 4.59 -26.56
N ASP A 112 12.76 5.45 -27.37
CA ASP A 112 12.91 6.89 -27.10
C ASP A 112 11.56 7.58 -26.82
N ARG A 113 10.50 7.10 -27.48
CA ARG A 113 9.11 7.55 -27.26
C ARG A 113 8.64 7.22 -25.84
N ALA A 114 8.77 5.96 -25.40
CA ALA A 114 8.41 5.56 -24.04
C ALA A 114 9.28 6.26 -22.99
N LYS A 115 10.60 6.38 -23.22
CA LYS A 115 11.51 7.13 -22.34
C LYS A 115 11.07 8.60 -22.18
N THR A 116 10.60 9.23 -23.25
CA THR A 116 10.06 10.60 -23.22
C THR A 116 8.82 10.71 -22.33
N VAL A 117 7.88 9.77 -22.44
CA VAL A 117 6.71 9.72 -21.56
C VAL A 117 7.13 9.49 -20.10
N LYS A 118 8.10 8.61 -19.85
CA LYS A 118 8.60 8.36 -18.49
C LYS A 118 9.26 9.58 -17.87
N LEU A 119 9.95 10.41 -18.65
CA LEU A 119 10.49 11.69 -18.17
C LEU A 119 9.38 12.64 -17.73
N ALA A 120 8.27 12.73 -18.47
CA ALA A 120 7.11 13.54 -18.09
C ALA A 120 6.47 13.07 -16.79
N ASP A 121 6.28 11.75 -16.64
CA ASP A 121 5.81 11.11 -15.40
C ASP A 121 6.71 11.48 -14.21
N LEU A 122 8.03 11.28 -14.33
CA LEU A 122 8.98 11.62 -13.28
C LEU A 122 8.95 13.10 -12.87
N ILE A 123 8.73 14.02 -13.82
CA ILE A 123 8.62 15.45 -13.53
C ILE A 123 7.39 15.75 -12.67
N ASP A 124 6.22 15.20 -13.02
CA ASP A 124 4.99 15.42 -12.26
C ASP A 124 5.08 14.81 -10.85
N ASN A 125 5.56 13.57 -10.78
CA ASN A 125 5.74 12.86 -9.52
C ASN A 125 6.77 13.53 -8.61
N CYS A 126 7.91 13.99 -9.14
CA CYS A 126 8.91 14.72 -8.37
C CYS A 126 8.33 16.00 -7.75
N ARG A 127 7.56 16.78 -8.52
CA ARG A 127 6.93 18.02 -8.02
C ARG A 127 5.94 17.76 -6.90
N ASP A 128 5.15 16.71 -7.00
CA ASP A 128 4.13 16.36 -6.01
C ASP A 128 4.78 15.80 -4.74
N ILE A 129 5.66 14.81 -4.87
CA ILE A 129 6.38 14.18 -3.74
C ILE A 129 7.19 15.22 -2.98
N CYS A 130 7.95 16.07 -3.68
CA CYS A 130 8.82 17.04 -3.02
C CYS A 130 8.08 18.10 -2.20
N ARG A 131 6.82 18.38 -2.54
CA ARG A 131 5.99 19.35 -1.83
C ARG A 131 5.36 18.78 -0.57
N HIS A 132 5.11 17.48 -0.53
CA HIS A 132 4.23 16.89 0.48
C HIS A 132 4.90 15.82 1.35
N ASP A 133 6.01 15.22 0.92
CA ASP A 133 6.63 14.09 1.62
C ASP A 133 8.17 14.16 1.58
N PRO A 134 8.79 15.04 2.39
CA PRO A 134 10.25 15.22 2.41
C PRO A 134 11.03 13.93 2.75
N ARG A 135 10.43 13.03 3.53
CA ARG A 135 11.06 11.76 3.90
C ARG A 135 11.09 10.81 2.70
N PHE A 136 9.94 10.57 2.05
CA PHE A 136 9.89 9.74 0.86
C PHE A 136 10.63 10.36 -0.33
N ALA A 137 10.68 11.70 -0.40
CA ALA A 137 11.42 12.40 -1.44
C ALA A 137 12.90 11.99 -1.52
N ARG A 138 13.56 11.68 -0.38
CA ARG A 138 14.95 11.19 -0.37
C ARG A 138 15.10 9.87 -1.13
N VAL A 139 14.22 8.91 -0.85
CA VAL A 139 14.20 7.59 -1.52
C VAL A 139 13.85 7.76 -3.00
N PHE A 140 12.79 8.53 -3.29
CA PHE A 140 12.36 8.80 -4.65
C PHE A 140 13.44 9.49 -5.48
N LEU A 141 14.20 10.45 -4.92
CA LEU A 141 15.28 11.13 -5.66
C LEU A 141 16.42 10.19 -6.02
N ALA A 142 16.78 9.24 -5.15
CA ALA A 142 17.77 8.22 -5.48
C ALA A 142 17.27 7.30 -6.61
N GLU A 143 16.00 6.89 -6.57
CA GLU A 143 15.36 6.08 -7.62
C GLU A 143 15.28 6.85 -8.96
N MET A 144 14.87 8.12 -8.90
CA MET A 144 14.77 9.02 -10.05
C MET A 144 16.15 9.24 -10.67
N GLU A 145 17.20 9.48 -9.87
CA GLU A 145 18.57 9.62 -10.39
C GLU A 145 19.03 8.37 -11.14
N ALA A 146 18.77 7.18 -10.57
CA ALA A 146 19.11 5.92 -11.21
C ALA A 146 18.34 5.72 -12.53
N LEU A 147 17.07 6.13 -12.60
CA LEU A 147 16.28 6.09 -13.83
C LEU A 147 16.80 7.07 -14.88
N LEU A 148 17.12 8.32 -14.50
CA LEU A 148 17.63 9.32 -15.45
C LEU A 148 18.89 8.87 -16.19
N ARG A 149 19.71 8.00 -15.59
CA ARG A 149 20.91 7.42 -16.21
C ARG A 149 20.62 6.44 -17.36
N VAL A 150 19.40 5.88 -17.43
CA VAL A 150 19.00 4.89 -18.46
C VAL A 150 17.90 5.39 -19.39
N LEU A 151 17.41 6.61 -19.17
CA LEU A 151 16.46 7.29 -20.03
C LEU A 151 17.17 8.14 -21.11
N ASP A 152 18.45 7.85 -21.37
CA ASP A 152 19.18 8.38 -22.51
C ASP A 152 18.50 7.92 -23.81
N GLY A 153 18.08 8.88 -24.62
CA GLY A 153 17.20 8.66 -25.79
C GLY A 153 15.84 9.36 -25.68
N GLY A 154 15.37 9.66 -24.47
CA GLY A 154 14.18 10.51 -24.28
C GLY A 154 14.42 11.98 -24.68
N ASP A 155 13.34 12.76 -24.83
CA ASP A 155 13.42 14.16 -25.22
C ASP A 155 14.37 14.99 -24.33
N THR A 156 15.26 15.75 -24.98
CA THR A 156 16.30 16.54 -24.30
C THR A 156 15.75 17.69 -23.47
N THR A 157 14.58 18.24 -23.80
CA THR A 157 13.94 19.30 -23.03
C THR A 157 13.31 18.76 -21.76
N LEU A 158 12.59 17.65 -21.84
CA LEU A 158 12.07 16.96 -20.65
C LEU A 158 13.21 16.41 -19.79
N MET A 159 14.28 15.88 -20.38
CA MET A 159 15.47 15.43 -19.63
C MET A 159 16.08 16.57 -18.79
N ARG A 160 16.25 17.76 -19.38
CA ARG A 160 16.72 18.95 -18.64
C ARG A 160 15.74 19.38 -17.55
N ARG A 161 14.43 19.33 -17.81
CA ARG A 161 13.39 19.67 -16.82
C ARG A 161 13.34 18.66 -15.67
N ALA A 162 13.55 17.38 -15.94
CA ALA A 162 13.62 16.32 -14.93
C ALA A 162 14.83 16.53 -14.01
N HIS A 163 16.03 16.77 -14.56
CA HIS A 163 17.20 17.14 -13.77
C HIS A 163 16.99 18.43 -12.96
N LYS A 164 16.30 19.42 -13.52
CA LYS A 164 15.95 20.65 -12.79
C LYS A 164 15.00 20.37 -11.63
N ALA A 165 13.95 19.57 -11.84
CA ALA A 165 13.02 19.19 -10.78
C ALA A 165 13.72 18.41 -9.66
N TRP A 166 14.60 17.47 -10.05
CA TRP A 166 15.44 16.70 -9.13
C TRP A 166 16.34 17.62 -8.29
N ASN A 167 17.08 18.54 -8.92
CA ASN A 167 17.96 19.49 -8.22
C ASN A 167 17.18 20.41 -7.28
N GLN A 168 16.07 20.98 -7.74
CA GLN A 168 15.22 21.84 -6.90
C GLN A 168 14.68 21.08 -5.69
N CYS A 169 14.34 19.81 -5.87
CA CYS A 169 13.87 19.01 -4.76
C CYS A 169 15.00 18.71 -3.76
N ARG A 170 16.17 18.32 -4.26
CA ARG A 170 17.35 18.06 -3.44
C ARG A 170 17.76 19.29 -2.63
N GLU A 171 17.87 20.46 -3.26
CA GLU A 171 18.19 21.73 -2.59
C GLU A 171 17.16 22.07 -1.51
N ARG A 172 15.87 21.82 -1.77
CA ARG A 172 14.82 22.00 -0.76
C ARG A 172 15.00 21.07 0.43
N LEU A 173 15.36 19.81 0.21
CA LEU A 173 15.63 18.85 1.29
C LEU A 173 16.92 19.17 2.08
N GLU A 174 17.95 19.68 1.41
CA GLU A 174 19.20 20.12 2.03
C GLU A 174 18.99 21.38 2.87
N SER A 175 18.24 22.37 2.37
CA SER A 175 17.89 23.57 3.14
C SER A 175 17.02 23.25 4.37
N GLN A 176 16.16 22.24 4.30
CA GLN A 176 15.39 21.76 5.45
C GLN A 176 16.24 20.94 6.44
N ALA A 177 17.40 20.41 6.02
CA ALA A 177 18.31 19.68 6.88
C ALA A 177 19.23 20.63 7.69
N HIS A 178 19.54 21.83 7.17
CA HIS A 178 20.34 22.83 7.89
C HIS A 178 19.60 23.54 9.04
N ASP A 179 18.27 23.49 9.10
CA ASP A 179 17.48 23.95 10.25
C ASP A 179 17.28 22.85 11.32
N ALA A 180 17.85 21.65 11.14
CA ALA A 180 17.58 20.46 11.94
C ALA A 180 18.85 19.82 12.54
N ASP A 181 19.84 20.64 12.91
CA ASP A 181 21.05 20.18 13.60
C ASP A 181 20.77 19.88 15.10
N GLU A 182 19.94 18.85 15.34
CA GLU A 182 19.94 18.06 16.57
C GLU A 182 19.84 16.58 16.16
N PRO A 183 20.70 15.69 16.69
CA PRO A 183 20.72 14.30 16.25
C PRO A 183 19.50 13.58 16.80
N VAL A 184 18.51 13.33 15.93
CA VAL A 184 17.40 12.42 16.23
C VAL A 184 17.68 11.09 15.53
N SER A 185 17.88 10.05 16.35
CA SER A 185 18.09 8.66 15.93
C SER A 185 17.09 8.17 14.87
N ASP A 186 17.59 7.46 13.87
CA ASP A 186 16.93 7.05 12.62
C ASP A 186 15.76 6.03 12.71
N GLU A 187 15.14 5.83 13.87
CA GLU A 187 13.96 4.95 14.00
C GLU A 187 12.81 5.67 14.75
N PRO A 188 11.55 5.57 14.27
CA PRO A 188 10.38 5.94 15.06
C PRO A 188 10.31 5.10 16.32
N ALA A 189 10.79 5.68 17.42
CA ALA A 189 11.06 4.96 18.65
C ALA A 189 9.80 4.44 19.39
N TRP A 190 8.60 4.65 18.84
CA TRP A 190 7.31 4.23 19.38
C TRP A 190 6.86 2.81 19.06
N LEU A 191 7.60 2.10 18.22
CA LEU A 191 7.44 0.67 17.97
C LEU A 191 8.63 -0.17 18.48
N GLY A 192 9.60 0.46 19.15
CA GLY A 192 10.74 -0.25 19.72
C GLY A 192 12.00 0.57 20.04
N GLY A 193 11.99 1.90 19.94
CA GLY A 193 13.20 2.70 20.17
C GLY A 193 13.41 3.01 21.64
N ASP A 194 13.80 1.97 22.36
CA ASP A 194 14.93 2.11 23.27
C ASP A 194 15.93 1.01 22.88
N THR A 195 16.91 1.41 22.08
CA THR A 195 18.02 0.56 21.60
C THR A 195 19.02 0.22 22.71
N SER A 196 18.68 0.46 23.99
CA SER A 196 19.38 -0.15 25.11
C SER A 196 19.08 -1.65 25.28
N ASN A 197 18.07 -2.21 24.59
CA ASN A 197 17.82 -3.66 24.56
C ASN A 197 17.22 -4.13 23.22
N GLY A 198 18.05 -4.65 22.30
CA GLY A 198 17.67 -5.16 20.97
C GLY A 198 16.65 -6.31 20.90
N SER A 199 15.97 -6.67 22.00
CA SER A 199 15.03 -7.80 22.07
C SER A 199 13.62 -7.47 21.55
N HIS A 200 13.15 -6.22 21.65
CA HIS A 200 11.76 -5.87 21.33
C HIS A 200 11.48 -5.69 19.83
N ALA A 201 12.35 -4.97 19.11
CA ALA A 201 12.25 -4.86 17.64
C ALA A 201 12.45 -6.23 16.97
N HIS A 202 13.33 -7.06 17.54
CA HIS A 202 13.50 -8.45 17.12
C HIS A 202 12.24 -9.28 17.35
N ALA A 203 11.61 -9.19 18.53
CA ALA A 203 10.36 -9.88 18.83
C ALA A 203 9.21 -9.44 17.91
N LEU A 204 9.09 -8.14 17.60
CA LEU A 204 8.12 -7.64 16.64
C LEU A 204 8.39 -8.19 15.23
N ARG A 205 9.64 -8.18 14.76
CA ARG A 205 10.02 -8.79 13.47
C ARG A 205 9.67 -10.27 13.42
N GLN A 206 9.97 -11.01 14.49
CA GLN A 206 9.67 -12.43 14.58
C GLN A 206 8.17 -12.69 14.59
N PHE A 207 7.40 -11.89 15.33
CA PHE A 207 5.94 -11.95 15.35
C PHE A 207 5.33 -11.63 13.98
N MET A 208 5.84 -10.61 13.28
CA MET A 208 5.34 -10.20 11.97
C MET A 208 5.62 -11.24 10.88
N ARG A 209 6.64 -12.09 11.06
CA ARG A 209 6.97 -13.23 10.19
C ARG A 209 6.38 -14.56 10.67
N ALA A 210 5.64 -14.57 11.77
CA ALA A 210 5.11 -15.81 12.35
C ALA A 210 4.00 -16.44 11.51
N PHE A 211 3.32 -15.64 10.68
CA PHE A 211 2.23 -16.07 9.81
C PHE A 211 2.45 -15.58 8.39
N THR A 212 2.03 -16.40 7.44
CA THR A 212 2.21 -16.24 6.01
C THR A 212 0.89 -16.38 5.26
N ALA A 213 0.89 -16.07 3.96
CA ALA A 213 -0.24 -16.28 3.07
C ALA A 213 -0.77 -17.73 3.15
N ARG A 214 0.12 -18.73 3.28
CA ARG A 214 -0.24 -20.14 3.42
C ARG A 214 -1.18 -20.40 4.60
N ASP A 215 -0.97 -19.71 5.72
CA ASP A 215 -1.72 -19.98 6.96
C ASP A 215 -3.17 -19.51 6.88
N ILE A 216 -3.50 -18.66 5.90
CA ILE A 216 -4.83 -18.06 5.75
C ILE A 216 -5.46 -18.33 4.38
N ALA A 217 -4.73 -18.91 3.43
CA ALA A 217 -5.23 -19.27 2.12
C ALA A 217 -6.28 -20.37 2.21
N GLU A 218 -7.38 -20.22 1.47
CA GLU A 218 -8.30 -21.34 1.19
C GLU A 218 -7.91 -21.98 -0.15
N PRO A 219 -8.10 -23.30 -0.33
CA PRO A 219 -7.94 -23.93 -1.62
C PRO A 219 -8.84 -23.27 -2.67
N ILE A 220 -8.28 -22.92 -3.83
CA ILE A 220 -9.09 -22.36 -4.91
C ILE A 220 -9.79 -23.50 -5.68
N ALA A 221 -11.11 -23.55 -5.59
CA ALA A 221 -11.91 -24.41 -6.46
C ALA A 221 -11.73 -24.00 -7.92
N SER A 222 -11.76 -24.95 -8.86
CA SER A 222 -11.55 -24.64 -10.28
C SER A 222 -12.41 -25.46 -11.22
N PHE A 223 -12.66 -24.88 -12.40
CA PHE A 223 -13.44 -25.47 -13.49
C PHE A 223 -12.61 -25.48 -14.77
N ASP A 224 -12.83 -26.46 -15.64
CA ASP A 224 -12.21 -26.48 -16.96
C ASP A 224 -12.87 -25.42 -17.86
N THR A 225 -12.11 -24.83 -18.78
CA THR A 225 -12.59 -23.68 -19.59
C THR A 225 -13.85 -23.97 -20.42
N ASP A 226 -14.10 -25.23 -20.76
CA ASP A 226 -15.27 -25.69 -21.51
C ASP A 226 -16.48 -26.05 -20.63
N THR A 227 -16.34 -25.94 -19.30
CA THR A 227 -17.46 -26.13 -18.36
C THR A 227 -18.54 -25.09 -18.62
N ALA A 228 -19.81 -25.52 -18.67
CA ALA A 228 -20.94 -24.60 -18.84
C ALA A 228 -20.98 -23.54 -17.71
N ALA A 229 -21.01 -22.26 -18.08
CA ALA A 229 -20.89 -21.14 -17.13
C ALA A 229 -22.02 -21.12 -16.10
N LEU A 230 -23.27 -21.38 -16.52
CA LEU A 230 -24.41 -21.51 -15.61
C LEU A 230 -24.24 -22.65 -14.61
N LYS A 231 -23.63 -23.77 -15.03
CA LYS A 231 -23.39 -24.91 -14.15
C LYS A 231 -22.33 -24.59 -13.10
N ALA A 232 -21.23 -23.97 -13.51
CA ALA A 232 -20.20 -23.50 -12.58
C ALA A 232 -20.79 -22.48 -11.60
N ARG A 233 -21.63 -21.55 -12.07
CA ARG A 233 -22.31 -20.55 -11.22
C ARG A 233 -23.19 -21.19 -10.15
N GLU A 234 -23.97 -22.21 -10.50
CA GLU A 234 -24.76 -22.98 -9.53
C GLU A 234 -23.88 -23.63 -8.47
N ILE A 235 -22.81 -24.32 -8.88
CA ILE A 235 -21.87 -24.98 -7.96
C ILE A 235 -21.22 -23.96 -7.03
N MET A 236 -20.75 -22.83 -7.57
CA MET A 236 -20.19 -21.72 -6.80
C MET A 236 -21.21 -21.14 -5.81
N ALA A 237 -22.48 -21.00 -6.22
CA ALA A 237 -23.55 -20.52 -5.35
C ALA A 237 -23.80 -21.47 -4.18
N SER A 238 -23.92 -22.78 -4.44
CA SER A 238 -24.17 -23.81 -3.41
C SER A 238 -23.03 -23.93 -2.39
N ASN A 239 -21.78 -23.64 -2.81
CA ASN A 239 -20.61 -23.70 -1.93
C ASN A 239 -20.21 -22.34 -1.34
N GLY A 240 -20.95 -21.27 -1.65
CA GLY A 240 -20.63 -19.91 -1.19
C GLY A 240 -19.39 -19.29 -1.85
N TRP A 241 -18.84 -19.89 -2.91
CA TRP A 241 -17.68 -19.37 -3.61
C TRP A 241 -18.05 -18.13 -4.42
N ILE A 242 -17.31 -17.04 -4.21
CA ILE A 242 -17.43 -15.82 -5.01
C ILE A 242 -16.48 -15.81 -6.21
N VAL A 243 -15.39 -16.58 -6.14
CA VAL A 243 -14.39 -16.77 -7.19
C VAL A 243 -14.02 -18.23 -7.34
N ALA A 244 -13.62 -18.64 -8.54
CA ALA A 244 -13.09 -19.96 -8.85
C ALA A 244 -12.01 -19.84 -9.92
N GLY A 245 -10.99 -20.69 -9.87
CA GLY A 245 -9.95 -20.79 -10.89
C GLY A 245 -10.48 -21.38 -12.19
N LEU A 246 -9.86 -21.03 -13.31
CA LEU A 246 -10.06 -21.66 -14.60
C LEU A 246 -8.87 -22.50 -14.97
N ARG A 247 -9.12 -23.75 -15.36
CA ARG A 247 -8.09 -24.69 -15.77
C ARG A 247 -7.98 -24.79 -17.28
N ARG A 248 -6.75 -24.63 -17.77
CA ARG A 248 -6.36 -24.91 -19.14
C ARG A 248 -5.18 -25.89 -19.12
N ALA A 249 -5.31 -27.00 -19.84
CA ALA A 249 -4.30 -28.06 -19.86
C ALA A 249 -3.86 -28.54 -18.45
N GLY A 250 -4.81 -28.60 -17.51
CA GLY A 250 -4.57 -29.08 -16.14
C GLY A 250 -3.97 -28.06 -15.16
N ARG A 251 -3.70 -26.82 -15.59
CA ARG A 251 -3.20 -25.72 -14.73
C ARG A 251 -4.18 -24.58 -14.64
N ILE A 252 -4.18 -23.90 -13.49
CA ILE A 252 -5.01 -22.71 -13.28
C ILE A 252 -4.30 -21.50 -13.89
N ASP A 253 -4.81 -20.97 -15.01
CA ASP A 253 -4.21 -19.82 -15.73
C ASP A 253 -5.01 -18.51 -15.57
N GLY A 254 -6.17 -18.59 -14.92
CA GLY A 254 -7.01 -17.44 -14.60
C GLY A 254 -8.12 -17.80 -13.62
N TYR A 255 -9.13 -16.93 -13.52
CA TYR A 255 -10.27 -17.11 -12.63
C TYR A 255 -11.56 -16.56 -13.24
N VAL A 256 -12.68 -16.91 -12.61
CA VAL A 256 -14.01 -16.34 -12.85
C VAL A 256 -14.58 -15.82 -11.54
N ARG A 257 -15.45 -14.82 -11.63
CA ARG A 257 -16.29 -14.38 -10.52
C ARG A 257 -17.70 -14.90 -10.74
N ARG A 258 -18.35 -15.36 -9.67
CA ARG A 258 -19.70 -15.92 -9.75
C ARG A 258 -20.70 -14.96 -10.40
N GLU A 259 -20.57 -13.67 -10.11
CA GLU A 259 -21.43 -12.59 -10.62
C GLU A 259 -21.27 -12.33 -12.12
N ASP A 260 -20.11 -12.66 -12.69
CA ASP A 260 -19.84 -12.44 -14.12
C ASP A 260 -20.33 -13.63 -14.98
N LEU A 261 -20.52 -14.80 -14.38
CA LEU A 261 -20.95 -16.00 -15.10
C LEU A 261 -22.39 -15.85 -15.61
N SER A 262 -22.52 -15.86 -16.93
CA SER A 262 -23.80 -15.83 -17.66
C SER A 262 -23.89 -17.03 -18.62
N ASP A 263 -24.45 -16.87 -19.81
CA ASP A 263 -24.54 -17.94 -20.79
C ASP A 263 -23.15 -18.29 -21.37
N GLY A 264 -23.05 -19.43 -22.06
CA GLY A 264 -21.80 -19.92 -22.67
C GLY A 264 -20.96 -20.81 -21.74
N VAL A 265 -19.65 -20.80 -21.94
CA VAL A 265 -18.70 -21.60 -21.15
C VAL A 265 -17.86 -20.72 -20.23
N CYS A 266 -17.26 -21.31 -19.20
CA CYS A 266 -16.47 -20.56 -18.21
C CYS A 266 -15.29 -19.80 -18.85
N GLY A 267 -14.69 -20.34 -19.91
CA GLY A 267 -13.61 -19.71 -20.66
C GLY A 267 -13.98 -18.38 -21.32
N ASP A 268 -15.26 -18.14 -21.63
CA ASP A 268 -15.74 -16.87 -22.19
C ASP A 268 -15.68 -15.73 -21.16
N HIS A 269 -15.71 -16.09 -19.88
CA HIS A 269 -15.70 -15.17 -18.74
C HIS A 269 -14.32 -15.10 -18.07
N HIS A 270 -13.27 -15.56 -18.76
CA HIS A 270 -11.93 -15.70 -18.22
C HIS A 270 -11.32 -14.36 -17.80
N ARG A 271 -10.86 -14.28 -16.55
CA ARG A 271 -10.04 -13.20 -16.03
C ARG A 271 -8.62 -13.69 -15.81
N ALA A 272 -7.66 -13.04 -16.46
CA ALA A 272 -6.25 -13.29 -16.19
C ALA A 272 -5.90 -12.77 -14.79
N PHE A 273 -5.01 -13.48 -14.09
CA PHE A 273 -4.43 -12.94 -12.87
C PHE A 273 -3.53 -11.75 -13.19
N SER A 274 -3.75 -10.62 -12.50
CA SER A 274 -2.79 -9.52 -12.55
C SER A 274 -1.55 -9.90 -11.75
N ARG A 275 -0.34 -9.47 -12.18
CA ARG A 275 0.91 -9.83 -11.49
C ARG A 275 0.94 -9.36 -10.03
N GLY A 276 0.34 -8.20 -9.72
CA GLY A 276 0.19 -7.70 -8.36
C GLY A 276 -0.88 -8.41 -7.52
N GLN A 277 -1.60 -9.38 -8.08
CA GLN A 277 -2.68 -10.11 -7.44
C GLN A 277 -2.25 -11.49 -6.92
N ILE A 278 -1.05 -11.96 -7.32
CA ILE A 278 -0.49 -13.24 -6.91
C ILE A 278 0.64 -13.00 -5.90
N VAL A 279 0.61 -13.75 -4.80
CA VAL A 279 1.68 -13.81 -3.80
C VAL A 279 2.17 -15.24 -3.65
N THR A 280 3.41 -15.42 -3.17
CA THR A 280 3.93 -16.74 -2.84
C THR A 280 3.34 -17.23 -1.51
N ALA A 281 3.37 -18.54 -1.28
CA ALA A 281 2.85 -19.13 -0.04
C ALA A 281 3.53 -18.60 1.24
N ASP A 282 4.77 -18.16 1.16
CA ASP A 282 5.58 -17.59 2.25
C ASP A 282 5.44 -16.07 2.39
N ALA A 283 4.67 -15.41 1.52
CA ALA A 283 4.42 -13.97 1.59
C ALA A 283 3.83 -13.58 2.96
N SER A 284 4.22 -12.40 3.45
CA SER A 284 3.75 -11.91 4.74
C SER A 284 2.26 -11.55 4.72
N LEU A 285 1.61 -11.55 5.89
CA LEU A 285 0.23 -11.07 5.99
C LEU A 285 0.10 -9.59 5.60
N SER A 286 1.15 -8.77 5.81
CA SER A 286 1.17 -7.37 5.34
C SER A 286 1.05 -7.27 3.82
N GLU A 287 1.80 -8.10 3.08
CA GLU A 287 1.70 -8.17 1.61
C GLU A 287 0.31 -8.60 1.16
N VAL A 288 -0.28 -9.60 1.82
CA VAL A 288 -1.65 -10.04 1.52
C VAL A 288 -2.65 -8.89 1.72
N ILE A 289 -2.57 -8.18 2.84
CA ILE A 289 -3.42 -7.01 3.11
C ILE A 289 -3.21 -5.96 2.01
N PHE A 290 -1.97 -5.69 1.61
CA PHE A 290 -1.65 -4.74 0.55
C PHE A 290 -2.32 -5.13 -0.78
N VAL A 291 -2.20 -6.40 -1.22
CA VAL A 291 -2.88 -6.89 -2.42
C VAL A 291 -4.39 -6.67 -2.32
N LEU A 292 -4.99 -7.03 -1.16
CA LEU A 292 -6.42 -6.89 -0.93
C LEU A 292 -6.90 -5.43 -0.86
N THR A 293 -6.02 -4.43 -0.70
CA THR A 293 -6.41 -3.02 -0.84
C THR A 293 -6.72 -2.64 -2.28
N ARG A 294 -6.02 -3.26 -3.24
CA ARG A 294 -6.11 -2.97 -4.67
C ARG A 294 -7.05 -3.93 -5.40
N TYR A 295 -7.08 -5.18 -4.98
CA TYR A 295 -7.83 -6.25 -5.64
C TYR A 295 -8.88 -6.86 -4.73
N THR A 296 -9.90 -7.48 -5.33
CA THR A 296 -10.98 -8.17 -4.60
C THR A 296 -10.56 -9.52 -4.02
N GLY A 297 -9.45 -10.08 -4.52
CA GLY A 297 -8.86 -11.32 -4.04
C GLY A 297 -7.36 -11.34 -4.30
N CYS A 298 -6.64 -12.02 -3.42
CA CYS A 298 -5.22 -12.30 -3.48
C CYS A 298 -5.04 -13.81 -3.73
N TYR A 299 -4.27 -14.19 -4.73
CA TYR A 299 -4.08 -15.59 -5.13
C TYR A 299 -2.72 -16.09 -4.69
N VAL A 300 -2.66 -17.34 -4.24
CA VAL A 300 -1.45 -17.90 -3.63
C VAL A 300 -0.84 -18.94 -4.58
N ASP A 301 0.39 -18.63 -5.00
CA ASP A 301 1.25 -19.54 -5.76
C ASP A 301 1.86 -20.59 -4.83
N ILE A 302 1.70 -21.86 -5.21
CA ILE A 302 2.31 -23.00 -4.55
C ILE A 302 3.07 -23.80 -5.60
N ILE A 303 4.41 -23.67 -5.62
CA ILE A 303 5.30 -24.40 -6.53
C ILE A 303 5.00 -24.06 -8.01
N GLY A 304 4.73 -22.79 -8.30
CA GLY A 304 4.56 -22.28 -9.68
C GLY A 304 3.17 -22.48 -10.26
N ASP A 305 2.19 -22.90 -9.46
CA ASP A 305 0.78 -22.96 -9.82
C ASP A 305 -0.07 -22.27 -8.75
N VAL A 306 -1.07 -21.51 -9.19
CA VAL A 306 -2.05 -20.89 -8.26
C VAL A 306 -2.93 -21.99 -7.69
N ALA A 307 -2.84 -22.17 -6.36
CA ALA A 307 -3.56 -23.23 -5.66
C ALA A 307 -4.39 -22.69 -4.47
N GLY A 308 -4.17 -21.44 -4.07
CA GLY A 308 -4.89 -20.82 -2.97
C GLY A 308 -5.53 -19.48 -3.35
N VAL A 309 -6.54 -19.09 -2.57
CA VAL A 309 -7.17 -17.77 -2.64
C VAL A 309 -7.37 -17.21 -1.24
N ILE A 310 -7.10 -15.92 -1.12
CA ILE A 310 -7.35 -15.12 0.07
C ILE A 310 -8.27 -13.97 -0.36
N LEU A 311 -9.40 -13.85 0.33
CA LEU A 311 -10.40 -12.80 0.11
C LEU A 311 -10.42 -11.87 1.33
N ARG A 312 -11.06 -10.70 1.20
CA ARG A 312 -11.10 -9.71 2.30
C ARG A 312 -11.76 -10.26 3.56
N ASP A 313 -12.78 -11.08 3.42
CA ASP A 313 -13.46 -11.75 4.54
C ASP A 313 -12.56 -12.73 5.30
N HIS A 314 -11.54 -13.31 4.65
CA HIS A 314 -10.57 -14.18 5.31
C HIS A 314 -9.71 -13.44 6.35
N VAL A 315 -9.69 -12.10 6.36
CA VAL A 315 -9.08 -11.30 7.43
C VAL A 315 -9.82 -11.44 8.77
N GLN A 316 -11.05 -11.97 8.76
CA GLN A 316 -11.77 -12.36 9.97
C GLN A 316 -11.25 -13.66 10.61
N LYS A 317 -10.39 -14.41 9.93
CA LYS A 317 -9.87 -15.67 10.47
C LYS A 317 -9.12 -15.43 11.79
N PRO A 318 -9.22 -16.37 12.76
CA PRO A 318 -8.57 -16.22 14.06
C PRO A 318 -7.09 -15.85 13.98
N ILE A 319 -6.35 -16.40 13.01
CA ILE A 319 -4.92 -16.12 12.79
C ILE A 319 -4.68 -14.64 12.50
N VAL A 320 -5.44 -14.04 11.57
CA VAL A 320 -5.28 -12.64 11.21
C VAL A 320 -5.73 -11.73 12.36
N ARG A 321 -6.79 -12.10 13.08
CA ARG A 321 -7.25 -11.37 14.26
C ARG A 321 -6.21 -11.37 15.38
N MET A 322 -5.62 -12.53 15.66
CA MET A 322 -4.53 -12.68 16.64
C MET A 322 -3.31 -11.84 16.22
N TRP A 323 -2.97 -11.88 14.94
CA TRP A 323 -1.87 -11.10 14.37
C TRP A 323 -2.11 -9.58 14.56
N LEU A 324 -3.27 -9.06 14.14
CA LEU A 324 -3.63 -7.65 14.32
C LEU A 324 -3.70 -7.25 15.81
N PHE A 325 -4.24 -8.12 16.66
CA PHE A 325 -4.32 -7.85 18.09
C PHE A 325 -2.93 -7.77 18.73
N GLY A 326 -2.01 -8.67 18.34
CA GLY A 326 -0.62 -8.62 18.78
C GLY A 326 0.09 -7.34 18.34
N MET A 327 -0.13 -6.89 17.10
CA MET A 327 0.41 -5.61 16.60
C MET A 327 -0.07 -4.42 17.45
N ILE A 328 -1.38 -4.34 17.71
CA ILE A 328 -1.96 -3.28 18.54
C ILE A 328 -1.43 -3.35 19.98
N THR A 329 -1.28 -4.57 20.53
CA THR A 329 -0.75 -4.77 21.88
C THR A 329 0.69 -4.26 21.99
N ILE A 330 1.53 -4.55 21.00
CA ILE A 330 2.93 -4.08 20.96
C ILE A 330 2.99 -2.55 20.87
N ILE A 331 2.14 -1.94 20.04
CA ILE A 331 1.99 -0.49 19.97
C ILE A 331 1.59 0.08 21.34
N GLU A 332 0.57 -0.51 21.97
CA GLU A 332 0.07 -0.04 23.27
C GLU A 332 1.14 -0.12 24.36
N MET A 333 1.90 -1.21 24.41
CA MET A 333 3.01 -1.37 25.36
C MET A 333 4.09 -0.31 25.14
N SER A 334 4.43 -0.03 23.88
CA SER A 334 5.46 0.96 23.53
C SER A 334 5.02 2.39 23.88
N VAL A 335 3.76 2.74 23.59
CA VAL A 335 3.15 4.01 24.00
C VAL A 335 3.11 4.14 25.52
N THR A 336 2.75 3.07 26.23
CA THR A 336 2.69 3.06 27.71
C THR A 336 4.06 3.32 28.33
N ARG A 337 5.11 2.68 27.80
CA ARG A 337 6.49 2.88 28.24
C ARG A 337 6.92 4.32 28.03
N ARG A 338 6.72 4.86 26.83
CA ARG A 338 7.09 6.24 26.51
C ARG A 338 6.39 7.25 27.40
N LEU A 339 5.10 7.02 27.68
CA LEU A 339 4.34 7.87 28.58
C LEU A 339 4.96 7.92 29.98
N ALA A 340 5.45 6.78 30.49
CA ALA A 340 6.13 6.71 31.78
C ALA A 340 7.50 7.41 31.78
N GLU A 341 8.22 7.40 30.65
CA GLU A 341 9.51 8.12 30.50
C GLU A 341 9.32 9.64 30.44
N VAL A 342 8.36 10.11 29.65
CA VAL A 342 8.12 11.54 29.42
C VAL A 342 7.44 12.19 30.63
N TYR A 343 6.59 11.43 31.34
CA TYR A 343 5.84 11.91 32.50
C TYR A 343 6.13 11.02 33.73
N PRO A 344 7.31 11.16 34.36
CA PRO A 344 7.62 10.47 35.60
C PRO A 344 6.66 10.90 36.73
N ASP A 345 6.55 10.06 37.77
CA ASP A 345 5.73 10.31 38.97
C ASP A 345 4.25 10.59 38.69
N ASP A 346 3.70 9.96 37.64
CA ASP A 346 2.31 10.11 37.20
C ASP A 346 1.87 11.56 36.88
N ARG A 347 2.82 12.44 36.50
CA ARG A 347 2.52 13.81 36.05
C ARG A 347 1.62 13.89 34.81
N TRP A 348 1.41 12.76 34.12
CA TRP A 348 0.44 12.64 33.04
C TRP A 348 -1.01 12.80 33.54
N ARG A 349 -1.29 12.66 34.85
CA ARG A 349 -2.64 12.84 35.43
C ARG A 349 -3.21 14.23 35.17
N ASP A 350 -2.35 15.26 35.21
CA ASP A 350 -2.72 16.65 34.92
C ASP A 350 -3.13 16.87 33.46
N GLN A 351 -2.83 15.90 32.59
CA GLN A 351 -3.14 15.96 31.16
C GLN A 351 -4.50 15.36 30.80
N LEU A 352 -5.20 14.71 31.75
CA LEU A 352 -6.50 14.09 31.54
C LEU A 352 -7.64 14.92 32.12
N SER A 353 -8.84 14.73 31.57
CA SER A 353 -10.05 15.24 32.21
C SER A 353 -10.38 14.44 33.48
N PRO A 354 -11.04 15.06 34.48
CA PRO A 354 -11.39 14.39 35.74
C PRO A 354 -12.14 13.06 35.51
N GLY A 355 -13.15 13.06 34.63
CA GLY A 355 -13.94 11.85 34.36
C GLY A 355 -13.18 10.73 33.64
N ARG A 356 -12.07 11.01 32.93
CA ARG A 356 -11.20 9.96 32.38
C ARG A 356 -10.26 9.40 33.44
N LEU A 357 -9.75 10.25 34.31
CA LEU A 357 -8.91 9.85 35.43
C LEU A 357 -9.70 8.95 36.40
N GLU A 358 -10.93 9.34 36.76
CA GLU A 358 -11.81 8.54 37.62
C GLU A 358 -12.05 7.13 37.07
N LYS A 359 -12.23 6.99 35.74
CA LYS A 359 -12.39 5.67 35.10
C LYS A 359 -11.13 4.82 35.22
N ALA A 360 -9.96 5.42 35.03
CA ALA A 360 -8.68 4.71 35.18
C ALA A 360 -8.46 4.27 36.64
N GLU A 361 -8.79 5.13 37.60
CA GLU A 361 -8.69 4.84 39.04
C GLU A 361 -9.68 3.75 39.47
N ALA A 362 -10.91 3.76 38.95
CA ALA A 362 -11.89 2.71 39.21
C ALA A 362 -11.40 1.34 38.69
N LEU A 363 -10.84 1.30 37.48
CA LEU A 363 -10.28 0.08 36.90
C LEU A 363 -9.04 -0.39 37.68
N PHE A 364 -8.19 0.54 38.13
CA PHE A 364 -7.04 0.25 38.97
C PHE A 364 -7.45 -0.35 40.32
N ALA A 365 -8.44 0.24 40.99
CA ALA A 365 -8.98 -0.27 42.25
C ALA A 365 -9.64 -1.66 42.08
N GLU A 366 -10.32 -1.89 40.95
CA GLU A 366 -10.86 -3.20 40.63
C GLU A 366 -9.76 -4.26 40.43
N ARG A 367 -8.71 -3.95 39.69
CA ARG A 367 -7.59 -4.87 39.46
C ARG A 367 -6.75 -5.10 40.72
N GLY A 368 -6.58 -4.08 41.55
CA GLY A 368 -5.92 -4.19 42.86
C GLY A 368 -6.66 -5.15 43.80
N ARG A 369 -7.99 -5.15 43.80
CA ARG A 369 -8.80 -6.13 44.54
C ARG A 369 -8.59 -7.58 44.08
N ARG A 370 -8.15 -7.79 42.83
CA ARG A 370 -7.83 -9.10 42.26
C ARG A 370 -6.36 -9.51 42.46
N GLY A 371 -5.57 -8.71 43.20
CA GLY A 371 -4.19 -9.04 43.57
C GLY A 371 -3.18 -8.90 42.43
N THR A 372 -3.49 -8.15 41.37
CA THR A 372 -2.55 -7.94 40.25
C THR A 372 -1.70 -6.70 40.49
N PRO A 373 -0.36 -6.80 40.59
CA PRO A 373 0.51 -5.62 40.65
C PRO A 373 0.48 -4.91 39.29
N GLN A 374 0.01 -3.65 39.26
CA GLN A 374 -0.03 -2.81 38.06
C GLN A 374 0.25 -1.35 38.42
N LYS A 375 0.57 -0.53 37.42
CA LYS A 375 0.65 0.92 37.54
C LYS A 375 -0.68 1.53 37.08
N LEU A 376 -1.02 2.72 37.57
CA LEU A 376 -2.26 3.41 37.16
C LEU A 376 -2.29 3.68 35.65
N VAL A 377 -1.12 3.95 35.04
CA VAL A 377 -0.97 4.16 33.60
C VAL A 377 -1.43 2.96 32.76
N ASP A 378 -1.36 1.73 33.29
CA ASP A 378 -1.81 0.50 32.63
C ASP A 378 -3.34 0.39 32.55
N CYS A 379 -4.06 1.25 33.28
CA CYS A 379 -5.51 1.33 33.29
C CYS A 379 -6.06 2.39 32.32
N LEU A 380 -5.19 3.17 31.67
CA LEU A 380 -5.59 4.09 30.62
C LEU A 380 -5.93 3.35 29.32
N GLN A 381 -6.87 3.90 28.57
CA GLN A 381 -7.13 3.43 27.20
C GLN A 381 -5.97 3.83 26.28
N LEU A 382 -5.76 3.09 25.18
CA LEU A 382 -4.70 3.40 24.21
C LEU A 382 -4.87 4.81 23.66
N SER A 383 -6.11 5.18 23.32
CA SER A 383 -6.45 6.52 22.84
C SER A 383 -6.14 7.64 23.84
N ASP A 384 -6.24 7.38 25.14
CA ASP A 384 -5.88 8.33 26.20
C ASP A 384 -4.37 8.51 26.29
N LYS A 385 -3.61 7.40 26.28
CA LYS A 385 -2.15 7.43 26.33
C LYS A 385 -1.57 8.20 25.15
N ILE A 386 -2.08 7.95 23.93
CA ILE A 386 -1.67 8.69 22.72
C ILE A 386 -2.05 10.17 22.83
N GLN A 387 -3.26 10.49 23.30
CA GLN A 387 -3.71 11.87 23.43
C GLN A 387 -2.87 12.71 24.40
N ILE A 388 -2.32 12.08 25.45
CA ILE A 388 -1.41 12.74 26.37
C ILE A 388 -0.08 13.05 25.68
N LEU A 389 0.54 12.04 25.05
CA LEU A 389 1.84 12.20 24.38
C LEU A 389 1.81 13.28 23.30
N ILE A 390 0.80 13.28 22.42
CA ILE A 390 0.74 14.20 21.27
C ILE A 390 0.52 15.68 21.65
N LYS A 391 0.39 16.01 22.95
CA LYS A 391 0.40 17.40 23.42
C LYS A 391 1.81 18.00 23.40
N ASP A 392 2.82 17.16 23.48
CA ASP A 392 4.23 17.51 23.30
C ASP A 392 4.60 17.27 21.82
N ASP A 393 5.12 18.32 21.17
CA ASP A 393 5.45 18.27 19.75
C ASP A 393 6.65 17.35 19.46
N ALA A 394 7.55 17.16 20.44
CA ALA A 394 8.63 16.18 20.33
C ALA A 394 8.06 14.75 20.28
N GLN A 395 7.04 14.45 21.08
CA GLN A 395 6.40 13.13 21.06
C GLN A 395 5.51 12.94 19.83
N LEU A 396 4.86 14.01 19.36
CA LEU A 396 4.12 13.98 18.10
C LEU A 396 5.02 13.58 16.92
N ALA A 397 6.21 14.18 16.84
CA ALA A 397 7.23 13.87 15.84
C ALA A 397 7.79 12.44 16.02
N TRP A 398 8.04 12.02 17.26
CA TRP A 398 8.47 10.66 17.61
C TRP A 398 7.47 9.58 17.15
N MET A 399 6.16 9.84 17.28
CA MET A 399 5.11 8.97 16.75
C MET A 399 4.98 9.01 15.21
N GLY A 400 5.69 9.93 14.54
CA GLY A 400 5.67 10.09 13.09
C GLY A 400 4.37 10.71 12.56
N PHE A 401 3.74 11.62 13.31
CA PHE A 401 2.56 12.34 12.87
C PHE A 401 2.87 13.80 12.51
N ASP A 402 2.37 14.25 11.36
CA ASP A 402 2.55 15.63 10.89
C ASP A 402 1.66 16.64 11.63
N SER A 403 0.60 16.16 12.30
CA SER A 403 -0.27 17.02 13.10
C SER A 403 -0.99 16.29 14.22
N ARG A 404 -1.28 17.01 15.31
CA ARG A 404 -2.08 16.51 16.44
C ARG A 404 -3.48 16.07 16.01
N ARG A 405 -4.04 16.68 14.96
CA ARG A 405 -5.36 16.30 14.41
C ARG A 405 -5.32 14.90 13.80
N VAL A 406 -4.31 14.62 12.98
CA VAL A 406 -4.10 13.30 12.37
C VAL A 406 -3.84 12.25 13.45
N ALA A 407 -2.99 12.57 14.43
CA ALA A 407 -2.68 11.67 15.53
C ALA A 407 -3.91 11.29 16.37
N LYS A 408 -4.79 12.26 16.67
CA LYS A 408 -6.07 12.01 17.36
C LYS A 408 -7.01 11.09 16.57
N ALA A 409 -7.09 11.27 15.24
CA ALA A 409 -7.90 10.43 14.38
C ALA A 409 -7.40 8.98 14.41
N VAL A 410 -6.09 8.78 14.22
CA VAL A 410 -5.47 7.45 14.25
C VAL A 410 -5.58 6.79 15.63
N ALA A 411 -5.45 7.54 16.72
CA ALA A 411 -5.65 7.02 18.07
C ALA A 411 -7.06 6.44 18.28
N LYS A 412 -8.08 7.13 17.77
CA LYS A 412 -9.48 6.66 17.84
C LYS A 412 -9.70 5.42 16.97
N GLU A 413 -9.06 5.38 15.80
CA GLU A 413 -9.10 4.24 14.89
C GLU A 413 -8.47 2.98 15.49
N PHE A 414 -7.31 3.09 16.15
CA PHE A 414 -6.68 1.96 16.84
C PHE A 414 -7.52 1.45 18.02
N GLU A 415 -8.13 2.36 18.77
CA GLU A 415 -9.07 2.00 19.84
C GLU A 415 -10.28 1.21 19.30
N SER A 416 -10.87 1.68 18.19
CA SER A 416 -11.96 0.99 17.49
C SER A 416 -11.54 -0.41 17.06
N LEU A 417 -10.44 -0.53 16.33
CA LEU A 417 -9.93 -1.81 15.85
C LEU A 417 -9.62 -2.76 17.01
N ARG A 418 -8.98 -2.28 18.09
CA ARG A 418 -8.70 -3.09 19.29
C ARG A 418 -9.99 -3.67 19.89
N ASN A 419 -11.02 -2.84 20.03
CA ASN A 419 -12.29 -3.25 20.62
C ASN A 419 -13.03 -4.25 19.70
N ASN A 420 -13.03 -4.01 18.39
CA ASN A 420 -13.64 -4.93 17.41
C ASN A 420 -12.91 -6.28 17.37
N LEU A 421 -11.57 -6.26 17.52
CA LEU A 421 -10.76 -7.47 17.66
C LEU A 421 -11.08 -8.25 18.94
N ALA A 422 -11.27 -7.56 20.06
CA ALA A 422 -11.60 -8.18 21.35
C ALA A 422 -13.02 -8.78 21.40
N HIS A 423 -13.99 -8.20 20.70
CA HIS A 423 -15.40 -8.58 20.78
C HIS A 423 -15.91 -9.46 19.62
N ALA A 424 -15.01 -10.08 18.85
CA ALA A 424 -15.37 -10.90 17.67
C ALA A 424 -16.23 -10.16 16.62
N GLN A 425 -16.16 -8.82 16.58
CA GLN A 425 -16.93 -7.99 15.66
C GLN A 425 -16.27 -7.94 14.28
N ASP A 426 -17.07 -7.59 13.25
CA ASP A 426 -16.62 -7.49 11.86
C ASP A 426 -15.66 -6.30 11.67
N ILE A 427 -14.38 -6.60 11.41
CA ILE A 427 -13.33 -5.61 11.11
C ILE A 427 -13.19 -5.21 9.63
N VAL A 428 -13.80 -5.96 8.70
CA VAL A 428 -13.64 -5.73 7.25
C VAL A 428 -14.49 -4.54 6.80
N ALA A 429 -15.68 -4.36 7.37
CA ALA A 429 -16.56 -3.25 7.00
C ALA A 429 -16.11 -1.89 7.56
N THR A 430 -15.55 -1.87 8.77
CA THR A 430 -15.35 -0.65 9.57
C THR A 430 -13.89 -0.23 9.68
N ASP A 431 -12.97 -1.19 9.74
CA ASP A 431 -11.56 -0.94 10.07
C ASP A 431 -10.60 -1.27 8.90
N TRP A 432 -11.09 -1.60 7.71
CA TRP A 432 -10.24 -1.99 6.58
C TRP A 432 -9.19 -0.93 6.19
N PRO A 433 -9.53 0.36 5.99
CA PRO A 433 -8.53 1.40 5.75
C PRO A 433 -7.48 1.51 6.87
N GLN A 434 -7.87 1.25 8.11
CA GLN A 434 -7.03 1.33 9.31
C GLN A 434 -6.04 0.17 9.33
N ILE A 435 -6.52 -1.05 9.07
CA ILE A 435 -5.70 -2.26 8.94
C ILE A 435 -4.64 -2.05 7.85
N ALA A 436 -5.06 -1.57 6.66
CA ALA A 436 -4.15 -1.29 5.56
C ALA A 436 -3.07 -0.24 5.91
N ARG A 437 -3.47 0.88 6.53
CA ARG A 437 -2.50 1.91 6.95
C ARG A 437 -1.54 1.42 8.02
N MET A 438 -2.04 0.67 9.01
CA MET A 438 -1.23 0.16 10.12
C MET A 438 -0.19 -0.84 9.64
N THR A 439 -0.60 -1.79 8.79
CA THR A 439 0.30 -2.81 8.21
C THR A 439 1.38 -2.17 7.35
N GLN A 440 1.01 -1.24 6.46
CA GLN A 440 1.99 -0.48 5.64
C GLN A 440 2.99 0.31 6.50
N ARG A 441 2.53 0.95 7.59
CA ARG A 441 3.41 1.71 8.48
C ARG A 441 4.39 0.80 9.21
N ILE A 442 3.92 -0.34 9.74
CA ILE A 442 4.80 -1.29 10.43
C ILE A 442 5.80 -1.91 9.47
N GLU A 443 5.38 -2.25 8.25
CA GLU A 443 6.28 -2.79 7.23
C GLU A 443 7.36 -1.79 6.81
N ALA A 444 7.01 -0.51 6.62
CA ALA A 444 7.97 0.55 6.33
C ALA A 444 9.04 0.72 7.44
N LEU A 445 8.69 0.41 8.69
CA LEU A 445 9.62 0.47 9.82
C LEU A 445 10.50 -0.77 9.91
N LEU A 446 9.95 -1.94 9.62
CA LEU A 446 10.70 -3.19 9.64
C LEU A 446 11.65 -3.35 8.44
N GLY A 447 11.32 -2.72 7.31
CA GLY A 447 12.14 -2.71 6.09
C GLY A 447 13.32 -1.74 6.10
N GLY A 448 13.46 -0.90 7.13
CA GLY A 448 14.59 0.03 7.29
C GLY A 448 15.79 -0.53 8.06
N ALA A 449 15.70 -1.77 8.57
CA ALA A 449 16.74 -2.39 9.40
C ALA A 449 17.64 -3.38 8.65
N ASP A 450 17.42 -3.57 7.35
CA ASP A 450 18.26 -4.36 6.45
C ASP A 450 18.90 -3.41 5.41
N GLU A 451 19.71 -2.45 5.89
CA GLU A 451 20.77 -1.78 5.11
C GLU A 451 22.15 -2.27 5.56
#